data_AF-A0A3M3A1F6-F1
#
_entry.id   AF-A0A3M3A1F6-F1
#
_cell.length_a   1.000
_cell.length_b   1.000
_cell.length_c   1.000
_cell.angle_alpha   90.00
_cell.angle_beta   90.00
_cell.angle_gamma   90.00
#
_symmetry.space_group_name_H-M   'P 1'
#
loop_
_entity.id
_entity.type
_entity.pdbx_description
1 polymer ?
#
loop_
_entity_poly.entity_id
_entity_poly.type
_entity_poly.pdbx_seq_one_letter_code
_entity_poly.pdbx_strand_id
1 'polypeptide(L)'
;MPRRLPTTGNRDEVQAEAIACYRIFISGLLDITDNLKEGVLVPPVNVVRHDDDDPYLVVAADKGTATFSDIANGIAIDYGFWLGDAFASGGSAGYDHKKMGITAKGAWVGVQRHFRER
;
A
#
# COMPACT_ATOMS: atom_id res chain seq x y z
N MET A 1 -7.47 8.78 -9.76
CA MET A 1 -7.18 9.87 -8.79
C MET A 1 -8.30 10.87 -8.85
N PRO A 2 -8.99 11.20 -7.73
CA PRO A 2 -10.34 11.75 -7.76
C PRO A 2 -10.33 13.10 -8.46
N ARG A 3 -10.71 13.11 -9.74
CA ARG A 3 -10.85 14.34 -10.51
C ARG A 3 -12.11 15.11 -10.14
N ARG A 4 -13.00 14.52 -9.35
CA ARG A 4 -14.31 15.07 -8.96
C ARG A 4 -14.68 14.65 -7.54
N LEU A 5 -13.98 15.18 -6.54
CA LEU A 5 -14.49 15.12 -5.18
C LEU A 5 -15.83 15.88 -5.12
N PRO A 6 -16.82 15.43 -4.31
CA PRO A 6 -18.05 16.16 -4.09
C PRO A 6 -17.74 17.58 -3.60
N THR A 7 -18.01 18.60 -4.41
CA THR A 7 -17.74 20.01 -4.06
C THR A 7 -18.73 20.58 -3.03
N THR A 8 -19.89 19.94 -2.89
CA THR A 8 -20.94 20.28 -1.92
C THR A 8 -21.22 19.14 -0.94
N GLY A 9 -20.39 18.09 -0.95
CA GLY A 9 -20.64 16.91 -0.15
C GLY A 9 -20.23 17.08 1.31
N ASN A 10 -20.89 16.32 2.19
CA ASN A 10 -20.50 16.28 3.60
C ASN A 10 -19.18 15.50 3.78
N ARG A 11 -18.60 15.54 4.99
CA ARG A 11 -17.32 14.87 5.28
C ARG A 11 -17.35 13.38 4.95
N ASP A 12 -18.46 12.70 5.21
CA ASP A 12 -18.59 11.26 5.02
C ASP A 12 -18.64 10.92 3.53
N GLU A 13 -19.31 11.72 2.70
CA GLU A 13 -19.35 11.58 1.25
C GLU A 13 -17.95 11.76 0.63
N VAL A 14 -17.18 12.74 1.11
CA VAL A 14 -15.80 12.96 0.67
C VAL A 14 -14.90 11.79 1.07
N GLN A 15 -15.08 11.24 2.28
CA GLN A 15 -14.31 10.09 2.75
C GLN A 15 -14.67 8.82 1.97
N ALA A 16 -15.96 8.59 1.67
CA ALA A 16 -16.41 7.45 0.88
C ALA A 16 -15.83 7.49 -0.54
N GLU A 17 -15.83 8.65 -1.20
CA GLU A 17 -15.22 8.83 -2.52
C GLU A 17 -13.69 8.59 -2.47
N ALA A 18 -13.01 9.07 -1.43
CA ALA A 18 -11.59 8.82 -1.24
C ALA A 18 -11.28 7.33 -1.10
N ILE A 19 -12.10 6.59 -0.33
CA ILE A 19 -12.01 5.14 -0.20
C ILE A 19 -12.27 4.46 -1.56
N ALA A 20 -13.31 4.85 -2.29
CA ALA A 20 -13.62 4.28 -3.60
C ALA A 20 -12.47 4.47 -4.60
N CYS A 21 -11.91 5.68 -4.67
CA CYS A 21 -10.74 5.97 -5.48
C CYS A 21 -9.51 5.16 -5.07
N TYR A 22 -9.29 4.98 -3.77
CA TYR A 22 -8.19 4.14 -3.27
C TYR A 22 -8.38 2.67 -3.65
N ARG A 23 -9.60 2.13 -3.54
CA ARG A 23 -9.92 0.76 -3.96
C ARG A 23 -9.62 0.55 -5.44
N ILE A 24 -10.06 1.47 -6.30
CA ILE A 24 -9.77 1.43 -7.75
C ILE A 24 -8.26 1.48 -7.99
N PHE A 25 -7.54 2.34 -7.29
CA PHE A 25 -6.10 2.47 -7.45
C PHE A 25 -5.35 1.19 -7.09
N ILE A 26 -5.62 0.60 -5.92
CA ILE A 26 -4.99 -0.65 -5.49
C ILE A 26 -5.35 -1.80 -6.45
N SER A 27 -6.63 -1.90 -6.84
CA SER A 27 -7.08 -2.91 -7.81
C SER A 27 -6.32 -2.79 -9.13
N GLY A 28 -6.18 -1.56 -9.66
CA GLY A 28 -5.45 -1.32 -10.90
C GLY A 28 -3.94 -1.60 -10.80
N LEU A 29 -3.32 -1.46 -9.62
CA LEU A 29 -1.93 -1.90 -9.42
C LEU A 29 -1.83 -3.42 -9.48
N LEU A 30 -2.73 -4.14 -8.81
CA LEU A 30 -2.77 -5.59 -8.81
C LEU A 30 -3.10 -6.17 -10.20
N ASP A 31 -3.92 -5.49 -11.00
CA ASP A 31 -4.24 -5.89 -12.38
C ASP A 31 -3.01 -5.95 -13.30
N ILE A 32 -1.94 -5.21 -12.98
CA ILE A 32 -0.73 -5.11 -13.80
C ILE A 32 0.52 -5.71 -13.12
N THR A 33 0.37 -6.32 -11.95
CA THR A 33 1.47 -6.92 -11.19
C THR A 33 1.45 -8.43 -11.41
N ASP A 34 2.63 -9.06 -11.50
CA ASP A 34 2.71 -10.51 -11.48
C ASP A 34 2.23 -11.05 -10.13
N ASN A 35 1.77 -12.29 -10.11
CA ASN A 35 1.37 -12.97 -8.89
C ASN A 35 2.11 -14.30 -8.74
N LEU A 36 2.06 -14.89 -7.56
CA LEU A 36 2.58 -16.22 -7.28
C LEU A 36 1.45 -17.13 -6.80
N LYS A 37 1.18 -18.21 -7.54
CA LYS A 37 0.23 -19.25 -7.12
C LYS A 37 0.99 -20.54 -6.87
N GLU A 38 1.02 -20.99 -5.62
CA GLU A 38 1.75 -22.21 -5.23
C GLU A 38 3.22 -22.20 -5.65
N GLY A 39 3.86 -21.02 -5.59
CA GLY A 39 5.25 -20.81 -6.02
C GLY A 39 5.46 -20.68 -7.52
N VAL A 40 4.40 -20.78 -8.32
CA VAL A 40 4.44 -20.57 -9.78
C VAL A 40 4.06 -19.14 -10.10
N LEU A 41 4.88 -18.49 -10.92
CA LEU A 41 4.59 -17.14 -11.40
C LEU A 41 3.36 -17.12 -12.32
N VAL A 42 2.47 -16.18 -12.07
CA VAL A 42 1.26 -15.92 -12.85
C VAL A 42 1.31 -14.46 -13.32
N PRO A 43 1.69 -14.20 -14.59
CA PRO A 43 1.71 -12.84 -15.12
C PRO A 43 0.29 -12.31 -15.38
N PRO A 44 0.10 -10.98 -15.37
CA PRO A 44 -1.18 -10.36 -15.66
C PRO A 44 -1.61 -10.57 -17.12
N VAL A 45 -2.92 -10.70 -17.33
CA VAL A 45 -3.51 -10.94 -18.66
C VAL A 45 -3.57 -9.63 -19.45
N ASN A 46 -3.26 -9.66 -20.75
CA ASN A 46 -3.29 -8.49 -21.64
C ASN A 46 -2.31 -7.37 -21.25
N VAL A 47 -1.22 -7.70 -20.57
CA VAL A 47 -0.15 -6.77 -20.21
C VAL A 47 1.13 -7.21 -20.93
N VAL A 48 1.76 -6.25 -21.62
CA VAL A 48 3.09 -6.46 -22.19
C VAL A 48 4.11 -6.16 -21.10
N ARG A 49 4.94 -7.15 -20.78
CA ARG A 49 5.97 -7.07 -19.74
C ARG A 49 7.32 -6.81 -20.40
N HIS A 50 8.00 -5.75 -20.00
CA HIS A 50 9.29 -5.34 -20.56
C HIS A 50 10.47 -5.74 -19.69
N ASP A 51 10.23 -5.90 -18.38
CA ASP A 51 11.20 -6.32 -17.38
C ASP A 51 11.03 -7.79 -17.02
N ASP A 52 11.92 -8.29 -16.16
CA ASP A 52 11.86 -9.64 -15.60
C ASP A 52 10.64 -9.82 -14.67
N ASP A 53 10.43 -11.05 -14.22
CA ASP A 53 9.36 -11.41 -13.31
C ASP A 53 9.44 -10.65 -11.96
N ASP A 54 8.38 -9.90 -11.65
CA ASP A 54 8.27 -9.12 -10.42
C ASP A 54 6.91 -9.30 -9.75
N PRO A 55 6.75 -10.35 -8.93
CA PRO A 55 5.53 -10.55 -8.16
C PRO A 55 5.50 -9.71 -6.87
N TYR A 56 6.56 -8.96 -6.53
CA TYR A 56 6.69 -8.31 -5.23
C TYR A 56 6.15 -6.88 -5.25
N LEU A 57 4.84 -6.73 -5.04
CA LEU A 57 4.21 -5.44 -4.82
C LEU A 57 3.90 -5.23 -3.34
N VAL A 58 4.46 -4.16 -2.77
CA VAL A 58 4.10 -3.64 -1.45
C VAL A 58 3.75 -2.17 -1.54
N VAL A 59 2.68 -1.79 -0.85
CA VAL A 59 2.24 -0.40 -0.68
C VAL A 59 2.46 -0.05 0.78
N ALA A 60 2.99 1.15 1.02
CA ALA A 60 3.19 1.70 2.36
C ALA A 60 2.14 2.79 2.65
N ALA A 61 1.80 2.95 3.93
CA ALA A 61 0.90 3.99 4.38
C ALA A 61 1.56 5.37 4.29
N ASP A 62 0.78 6.40 3.93
CA ASP A 62 1.21 7.80 3.90
C ASP A 62 0.19 8.69 4.65
N LYS A 63 0.42 10.00 4.67
CA LYS A 63 -0.48 11.02 5.21
C LYS A 63 -1.81 10.96 4.46
N GLY A 64 -2.88 10.75 5.21
CA GLY A 64 -4.25 10.66 4.67
C GLY A 64 -4.70 9.25 4.30
N THR A 65 -3.80 8.25 4.27
CA THR A 65 -4.12 6.84 3.96
C THR A 65 -3.72 5.87 5.06
N ALA A 66 -3.30 6.38 6.23
CA ALA A 66 -2.79 5.56 7.33
C ALA A 66 -3.77 4.48 7.82
N THR A 67 -5.08 4.73 7.72
CA THR A 67 -6.13 3.79 8.08
C THR A 67 -6.62 2.93 6.90
N PHE A 68 -6.01 3.07 5.73
CA PHE A 68 -6.46 2.37 4.52
C PHE A 68 -5.68 1.07 4.27
N SER A 69 -4.68 0.75 5.09
CA SER A 69 -3.93 -0.51 4.99
C SER A 69 -4.83 -1.74 5.01
N ASP A 70 -5.85 -1.74 5.89
CA ASP A 70 -6.83 -2.84 5.96
C ASP A 70 -7.66 -2.97 4.68
N ILE A 71 -7.95 -1.84 4.01
CA ILE A 71 -8.64 -1.84 2.73
C ILE A 71 -7.75 -2.47 1.66
N ALA A 72 -6.46 -2.13 1.61
CA ALA A 72 -5.52 -2.72 0.66
C ALA A 72 -5.35 -4.23 0.91
N ASN A 73 -5.19 -4.65 2.16
CA ASN A 73 -5.11 -6.06 2.55
C ASN A 73 -6.36 -6.84 2.13
N GLY A 74 -7.56 -6.28 2.37
CA GLY A 74 -8.80 -6.90 1.93
C GLY A 74 -8.85 -7.11 0.41
N ILE A 75 -8.48 -6.08 -0.37
CA ILE A 75 -8.44 -6.18 -1.84
C ILE A 75 -7.41 -7.23 -2.29
N ALA A 76 -6.22 -7.25 -1.68
CA ALA A 76 -5.18 -8.21 -2.02
C ALA A 76 -5.63 -9.66 -1.79
N ILE A 77 -6.34 -9.91 -0.69
CA ILE A 77 -6.95 -11.21 -0.40
C ILE A 77 -8.02 -11.55 -1.44
N ASP A 78 -8.90 -10.61 -1.79
CA ASP A 78 -9.95 -10.81 -2.81
C ASP A 78 -9.35 -11.14 -4.19
N TYR A 79 -8.19 -10.55 -4.52
CA TYR A 79 -7.43 -10.82 -5.73
C TYR A 79 -6.65 -12.15 -5.70
N GLY A 80 -6.56 -12.79 -4.54
CA GLY A 80 -5.69 -13.95 -4.33
C GLY A 80 -4.21 -13.60 -4.55
N PHE A 81 -3.81 -12.39 -4.19
CA PHE A 81 -2.41 -11.96 -4.26
C PHE A 81 -1.59 -12.73 -3.21
N TRP A 82 -0.45 -13.28 -3.62
CA TRP A 82 0.34 -14.23 -2.83
C TRP A 82 0.81 -13.67 -1.47
N LEU A 83 1.05 -12.36 -1.41
CA LEU A 83 1.50 -11.69 -0.20
C LEU A 83 0.36 -11.42 0.79
N GLY A 84 -0.90 -11.57 0.36
CA GLY A 84 -2.09 -11.51 1.21
C GLY A 84 -2.19 -10.21 2.01
N ASP A 85 -2.10 -10.31 3.33
CA ASP A 85 -2.31 -9.22 4.29
C ASP A 85 -1.04 -8.40 4.64
N ALA A 86 0.05 -8.54 3.88
CA ALA A 86 1.29 -7.88 4.23
C ALA A 86 1.39 -6.38 3.86
N PHE A 87 0.34 -5.75 3.31
CA PHE A 87 0.41 -4.33 2.91
C PHE A 87 0.52 -3.40 4.14
N ALA A 88 1.46 -2.44 4.03
CA ALA A 88 1.65 -1.24 4.85
C ALA A 88 1.70 -1.34 6.38
N SER A 89 1.67 -2.51 7.00
CA SER A 89 1.74 -2.60 8.48
C SER A 89 2.31 -3.90 9.05
N GLY A 90 2.46 -4.96 8.26
CA GLY A 90 2.89 -6.28 8.75
C GLY A 90 1.73 -7.17 9.16
N GLY A 91 0.65 -7.20 8.37
CA GLY A 91 -0.54 -8.01 8.66
C GLY A 91 -1.59 -7.26 9.46
N SER A 92 -2.73 -7.92 9.71
CA SER A 92 -3.76 -7.48 10.65
C SER A 92 -3.24 -7.28 12.10
N ALA A 93 -1.99 -7.67 12.38
CA ALA A 93 -1.27 -7.47 13.64
C ALA A 93 -0.21 -6.35 13.57
N GLY A 94 -0.27 -5.52 12.53
CA GLY A 94 0.78 -4.59 12.18
C GLY A 94 1.11 -3.52 13.23
N TYR A 95 2.39 -3.11 13.26
CA TYR A 95 2.86 -2.07 14.17
C TYR A 95 2.42 -0.70 13.66
N ASP A 96 1.69 0.05 14.50
CA ASP A 96 1.42 1.47 14.26
C ASP A 96 2.73 2.26 14.42
N HIS A 97 3.50 2.29 13.33
CA HIS A 97 4.82 2.92 13.25
C HIS A 97 4.76 4.43 13.53
N LYS A 98 3.59 5.08 13.35
CA LYS A 98 3.36 6.46 13.74
C LYS A 98 3.21 6.59 15.26
N LYS A 99 2.36 5.78 15.88
CA LYS A 99 2.22 5.72 17.36
C LYS A 99 3.53 5.35 18.03
N MET A 100 4.31 4.48 17.42
CA MET A 100 5.61 4.05 17.94
C MET A 100 6.77 5.00 17.61
N GLY A 101 6.53 5.99 16.74
CA GLY A 101 7.51 6.99 16.32
C GLY A 101 8.74 6.40 15.62
N ILE A 102 8.59 5.30 14.87
CA ILE A 102 9.73 4.55 14.31
C ILE A 102 10.59 5.43 13.40
N THR A 103 9.97 6.20 12.51
CA THR A 103 10.69 7.14 11.62
C THR A 103 11.46 8.20 12.40
N ALA A 104 10.85 8.78 13.44
CA ALA A 104 11.50 9.80 14.26
C ALA A 104 12.69 9.24 15.05
N LYS A 105 12.57 8.01 15.58
CA LYS A 105 13.67 7.30 16.23
C LYS A 105 14.82 7.00 15.26
N GLY A 106 14.51 6.55 14.05
CA GLY A 106 15.50 6.33 12.99
C GLY A 106 16.24 7.62 12.62
N ALA A 107 15.51 8.73 12.45
CA ALA A 107 16.09 10.04 12.19
C ALA A 107 17.04 10.47 13.32
N TRP A 108 16.67 10.25 14.59
CA TRP A 108 17.53 10.56 15.73
C TRP A 108 18.83 9.75 15.74
N VAL A 109 18.76 8.44 15.47
CA VAL A 109 19.96 7.60 15.33
C VAL A 109 20.83 8.08 14.16
N GLY A 110 20.21 8.47 13.04
CA GLY A 110 20.91 9.08 11.90
C GLY A 110 21.67 10.35 12.28
N VAL A 111 21.05 11.25 13.06
CA VAL A 111 21.70 12.46 13.58
C VAL A 111 22.88 12.10 14.49
N GLN A 112 22.69 11.19 15.45
CA GLN A 112 23.76 10.75 16.34
C GLN A 112 24.97 10.19 15.58
N ARG A 113 24.70 9.41 14.52
CA ARG A 113 25.74 8.85 13.65
C ARG A 113 26.44 9.95 12.85
N HIS A 114 25.70 10.88 12.26
CA HIS A 114 26.26 12.00 11.50
C HIS A 114 27.28 12.83 12.30
N PHE A 115 27.04 13.03 13.59
CA PHE A 115 27.96 13.72 14.49
C PHE A 115 29.15 12.87 14.97
N ARG A 116 29.10 11.53 14.85
CA ARG A 116 30.21 10.62 15.21
C ARG A 116 31.13 10.27 14.05
N GLU A 117 30.62 10.35 12.83
CA GLU A 117 31.37 10.03 11.61
C GLU A 117 32.05 11.28 10.98
N ARG A 118 32.13 12.38 11.74
CA ARG A 118 32.93 13.57 11.43
C ARG A 118 34.00 13.79 12.48
#